data_AF-A0A920E870-F1
#
_entry.id   AF-A0A920E870-F1
#
_cell.length_a   1.000
_cell.length_b   1.000
_cell.length_c   1.000
_cell.angle_alpha   90.00
_cell.angle_beta   90.00
_cell.angle_gamma   90.00
#
_symmetry.space_group_name_H-M   'P 1'
#
loop_
_entity.id
_entity.type
_entity.pdbx_description
1 polymer ?
#
loop_
_entity_poly.entity_id
_entity_poly.type
_entity_poly.pdbx_seq_one_letter_code
_entity_poly.pdbx_strand_id
1 'polypeptide(L)' 'MSQDFLPLNIAVLTASDTRTLEEDTSGQLLSDRLTEAGHQLAARKLFRTISI' A
#
# COMPACT_ATOMS: atom_id res chain seq x y z
N MET A 1 -17.30 7.71 -24.71
CA MET A 1 -16.00 8.35 -24.48
C MET A 1 -15.23 7.47 -23.52
N SER A 2 -14.12 6.89 -23.98
CA SER A 2 -13.22 6.10 -23.13
C SER A 2 -12.53 7.07 -22.17
N GLN A 3 -12.71 6.86 -20.86
CA GLN A 3 -11.89 7.52 -19.85
C GLN A 3 -10.47 6.95 -20.02
N ASP A 4 -9.51 7.80 -20.40
CA ASP A 4 -8.11 7.39 -20.47
C ASP A 4 -7.63 7.01 -19.06
N PHE A 5 -6.82 5.97 -18.98
CA PHE A 5 -6.26 5.54 -17.70
C PHE A 5 -5.26 6.59 -17.19
N LEU A 6 -5.56 7.19 -16.03
CA LEU A 6 -4.67 8.14 -15.37
C LEU A 6 -3.95 7.46 -14.19
N PRO A 7 -2.62 7.26 -14.26
CA PRO A 7 -1.87 6.69 -13.16
C PRO A 7 -1.90 7.64 -11.94
N LEU A 8 -2.16 7.09 -10.75
CA LEU A 8 -2.21 7.84 -9.50
C LEU A 8 -0.99 7.52 -8.64
N ASN A 9 -0.62 8.48 -7.80
CA ASN A 9 0.38 8.30 -6.75
C ASN A 9 -0.32 7.82 -5.48
N ILE A 10 -0.03 6.59 -5.05
CA ILE A 10 -0.70 5.92 -3.94
C ILE A 10 0.32 5.60 -2.85
N ALA A 11 0.00 5.95 -1.60
CA ALA A 11 0.78 5.57 -0.44
C ALA A 11 0.06 4.48 0.36
N VAL A 12 0.79 3.44 0.76
CA VAL A 12 0.29 2.31 1.56
C VAL A 12 0.81 2.43 2.99
N LEU A 13 -0.10 2.55 3.95
CA LEU A 13 0.21 2.56 5.38
C LEU A 13 -0.44 1.36 6.05
N THR A 14 0.37 0.40 6.51
CA THR A 14 -0.11 -0.73 7.30
C THR A 14 -0.10 -0.36 8.78
N ALA A 15 -1.24 -0.43 9.45
CA ALA A 15 -1.33 -0.28 10.90
C ALA A 15 -1.35 -1.68 11.56
N SER A 16 -0.35 -2.01 12.39
CA SER A 16 -0.32 -3.30 13.10
C SER A 16 0.50 -3.26 14.38
N ASP A 17 -0.04 -3.84 15.45
CA ASP A 17 0.60 -3.89 16.77
C ASP A 17 1.69 -4.98 16.85
N THR A 18 1.56 -6.03 16.04
CA THR A 18 2.38 -7.25 16.13
C THR A 18 3.22 -7.54 14.90
N ARG A 19 2.84 -7.06 13.73
CA ARG A 19 3.53 -7.40 12.47
C ARG A 19 4.76 -6.54 12.24
N THR A 20 5.76 -7.14 11.61
CA THR A 20 6.92 -6.45 11.03
C THR A 20 6.69 -6.17 9.54
N LEU A 21 7.57 -5.37 8.93
CA LEU A 21 7.49 -5.04 7.49
C LEU A 21 7.62 -6.29 6.59
N GLU A 22 8.34 -7.30 7.06
CA GLU A 22 8.55 -8.58 6.37
C GLU A 22 7.30 -9.47 6.45
N GLU A 23 6.52 -9.36 7.53
CA GLU A 23 5.26 -10.08 7.73
C GLU A 23 4.03 -9.31 7.21
N ASP A 24 4.24 -8.10 6.70
CA ASP A 24 3.21 -7.24 6.11
C ASP A 24 2.80 -7.72 4.71
N THR A 25 2.24 -8.92 4.68
CA THR A 25 1.69 -9.55 3.46
C THR A 25 0.56 -8.73 2.85
N SER A 26 -0.24 -8.06 3.67
CA SER A 26 -1.35 -7.21 3.21
C SER A 26 -0.85 -5.93 2.53
N GLY A 27 0.13 -5.24 3.11
CA GLY A 27 0.73 -4.07 2.49
C GLY A 27 1.55 -4.40 1.25
N GLN A 28 2.20 -5.57 1.20
CA GLN A 28 2.84 -6.08 -0.01
C GLN A 28 1.81 -6.33 -1.12
N LEU A 29 0.74 -7.07 -0.83
CA LEU A 29 -0.32 -7.37 -1.80
C LEU A 29 -0.94 -6.10 -2.41
N LEU A 30 -1.18 -5.06 -1.59
CA LEU A 30 -1.72 -3.79 -2.07
C LEU A 30 -0.71 -3.06 -2.97
N SER A 31 0.56 -3.08 -2.60
CA SER A 31 1.65 -2.48 -3.38
C SER A 31 1.82 -3.17 -4.74
N ASP A 32 1.70 -4.48 -4.78
CA ASP A 32 1.79 -5.25 -6.02
C ASP A 32 0.61 -4.94 -6.93
N ARG A 33 -0.62 -5.02 -6.40
CA ARG A 33 -1.84 -4.78 -7.18
C ARG A 33 -1.94 -3.38 -7.76
N LEU A 34 -1.56 -2.35 -6.99
CA LEU A 34 -1.60 -0.98 -7.51
C LEU A 34 -0.57 -0.78 -8.62
N THR A 35 0.60 -1.42 -8.51
CA THR A 35 1.67 -1.33 -9.51
C THR A 35 1.26 -2.08 -10.78
N GLU A 36 0.70 -3.29 -10.64
CA GLU A 36 0.13 -4.08 -11.74
C GLU A 36 -1.00 -3.34 -12.46
N ALA A 37 -1.81 -2.57 -11.73
CA ALA A 37 -2.86 -1.73 -12.30
C ALA A 37 -2.31 -0.50 -13.06
N GLY A 38 -1.01 -0.20 -12.97
CA GLY A 38 -0.38 0.95 -13.64
C GLY A 38 -0.27 2.20 -12.78
N HIS A 39 -0.53 2.12 -11.47
CA HIS A 39 -0.34 3.23 -10.54
C HIS A 39 1.09 3.25 -9.97
N GLN A 40 1.47 4.37 -9.34
CA GLN A 40 2.78 4.54 -8.72
C GLN A 40 2.68 4.43 -7.20
N LEU A 41 3.52 3.57 -6.60
CA LEU A 41 3.67 3.50 -5.15
C LEU A 41 4.53 4.68 -4.68
N ALA A 42 3.90 5.71 -4.12
CA ALA A 42 4.59 6.90 -3.63
C ALA A 42 5.32 6.64 -2.30
N ALA A 43 4.75 5.80 -1.43
CA ALA A 43 5.35 5.43 -0.16
C ALA A 43 4.71 4.15 0.40
N ARG A 44 5.51 3.34 1.09
CA ARG A 44 5.03 2.23 1.92
C ARG A 44 5.59 2.37 3.32
N LYS A 45 4.72 2.31 4.33
CA LYS A 45 5.12 2.35 5.75
C LYS A 45 4.28 1.38 6.58
N LEU A 46 4.89 0.88 7.65
CA LEU A 46 4.18 0.17 8.70
C LEU A 46 4.22 1.04 9.97
N PHE A 47 3.05 1.28 10.54
CA PHE A 47 2.87 2.00 11.78
C PHE A 47 2.44 1.03 12.87
N ARG A 48 3.13 1.08 14.01
CA ARG A 48 2.76 0.32 15.20
C ARG A 48 1.67 1.08 15.93
N THR A 49 0.45 0.56 15.89
CA THR A 49 -0.59 1.06 16.77
C THR A 49 -0.28 0.53 18.18
N ILE A 50 -0.27 1.43 19.15
CA ILE A 50 -0.33 1.06 20.57
C ILE A 50 -1.80 1.17 20.93
N SER A 51 -2.43 0.04 21.23
CA SER A 51 -3.78 0.04 21.78
C SER A 51 -3.77 0.87 23.07
N ILE A 52 -4.47 2.01 23.03
CA ILE A 52 -4.68 2.92 24.17
C ILE A 52 -5.70 2.36 25.16
#